data_AF-A0AAV9E9Q0-F1
#
_entry.id   AF-A0AAV9E9Q0-F1
#
_cell.length_a   1.000
_cell.length_b   1.000
_cell.length_c   1.000
_cell.angle_alpha   90.00
_cell.angle_beta   90.00
_cell.angle_gamma   90.00
#
_symmetry.space_group_name_H-M   'P 1'
#
loop_
_entity.id
_entity.type
_entity.pdbx_description
1 polymer ?
#
loop_
_entity_poly.entity_id
_entity_poly.type
_entity_poly.pdbx_seq_one_letter_code
_entity_poly.pdbx_strand_id
1 'polypeptide(L)'
;MNRTCTVSEPFLDQELVLRSGRMPILGAGSIGRSYRGEFQRWQLFPGICEEKPVLANQFSVFVSRSNGKRYSSVLCPGNNEMVNESTIPGIGSWDWNVTGERSTYHALFPKAWSVYDGEPDPELKIVCRQISPFIPVSVFTYTLTNSGKTSAEVTLLFTWANSVGGSSEFSGGHSNSKMTSPDGQSPVTFAIAAQETSDVHVSVCPSFLISGNSEGFTARDMWHEIKESTPMIVNVNSCQNKLH
;
A
#
# COMPACT_ATOMS: atom_id res chain seq x y z
N MET A 1 -15.88 8.63 17.51
CA MET A 1 -15.45 9.75 16.65
C MET A 1 -15.08 9.16 15.30
N ASN A 2 -15.56 9.73 14.18
CA ASN A 2 -15.26 9.22 12.84
C ASN A 2 -14.22 10.13 12.20
N ARG A 3 -13.14 9.53 11.66
CA ARG A 3 -12.08 10.25 10.93
C ARG A 3 -11.95 9.70 9.52
N THR A 4 -11.63 10.55 8.56
CA THR A 4 -11.48 10.16 7.15
C THR A 4 -10.11 10.61 6.63
N CYS A 5 -9.42 9.72 5.92
CA CYS A 5 -8.14 9.98 5.25
C CYS A 5 -8.25 9.53 3.79
N THR A 6 -7.70 10.29 2.86
CA THR A 6 -7.68 9.95 1.43
C THR A 6 -6.25 9.81 0.93
N VAL A 7 -5.95 8.67 0.33
CA VAL A 7 -4.69 8.36 -0.35
C VAL A 7 -5.01 8.14 -1.82
N SER A 8 -4.29 8.80 -2.71
CA SER A 8 -4.45 8.66 -4.17
C SER A 8 -3.14 8.18 -4.78
N GLU A 9 -3.25 7.27 -5.73
CA GLU A 9 -2.15 6.81 -6.56
C GLU A 9 -2.39 7.32 -7.99
N PRO A 10 -1.76 8.43 -8.42
CA PRO A 10 -1.77 8.84 -9.81
C PRO A 10 -0.78 8.04 -10.67
N PHE A 11 -1.25 7.49 -11.78
CA PHE A 11 -0.41 7.04 -12.89
C PHE A 11 -0.20 8.21 -13.84
N LEU A 12 1.03 8.39 -14.33
CA LEU A 12 1.30 9.30 -15.45
C LEU A 12 1.28 8.50 -16.76
N ASP A 13 0.47 8.96 -17.71
CA ASP A 13 0.23 8.36 -19.02
C ASP A 13 1.52 8.28 -19.87
N GLN A 14 1.65 7.21 -20.65
CA GLN A 14 2.74 7.02 -21.62
C GLN A 14 2.17 6.95 -23.04
N GLU A 15 2.86 7.61 -23.96
CA GLU A 15 2.53 7.74 -25.37
C GLU A 15 2.44 6.36 -26.07
N LEU A 16 1.22 5.98 -26.51
CA LEU A 16 0.94 4.70 -27.16
C LEU A 16 1.18 4.75 -28.68
N VAL A 17 2.13 3.94 -29.15
CA VAL A 17 2.17 3.50 -30.56
C VAL A 17 1.13 2.37 -30.74
N LEU A 18 0.00 2.72 -31.36
CA LEU A 18 -1.12 1.84 -31.66
C LEU A 18 -0.76 0.69 -32.62
N ARG A 19 -1.08 -0.57 -32.25
CA ARG A 19 -1.59 -1.61 -33.18
C ARG A 19 -2.64 -2.52 -32.52
N SER A 20 -3.88 -2.37 -33.02
CA SER A 20 -5.03 -3.30 -33.04
C SER A 20 -5.49 -4.02 -31.76
N GLY A 21 -6.52 -3.45 -31.10
CA GLY A 21 -7.86 -4.05 -31.05
C GLY A 21 -8.22 -5.04 -29.94
N ARG A 22 -8.50 -4.55 -28.72
CA ARG A 22 -9.69 -4.86 -27.85
C ARG A 22 -9.57 -4.15 -26.49
N MET A 23 -10.71 -3.77 -25.90
CA MET A 23 -10.90 -2.77 -24.84
C MET A 23 -10.87 -3.31 -23.39
N PRO A 24 -9.78 -3.04 -22.63
CA PRO A 24 -9.83 -2.70 -21.20
C PRO A 24 -9.13 -1.34 -20.99
N ILE A 25 -9.79 -0.35 -20.39
CA ILE A 25 -9.32 1.05 -20.18
C ILE A 25 -8.20 1.42 -21.18
N LEU A 26 -8.53 1.47 -22.48
CA LEU A 26 -7.60 1.20 -23.59
C LEU A 26 -6.22 1.85 -23.43
N GLY A 27 -5.25 1.05 -23.00
CA GLY A 27 -3.82 1.29 -23.23
C GLY A 27 -2.97 1.69 -22.02
N ALA A 28 -3.55 2.10 -20.88
CA ALA A 28 -2.77 2.55 -19.72
C ALA A 28 -2.32 1.41 -18.77
N GLY A 29 -2.88 0.21 -18.94
CA GLY A 29 -2.64 -0.93 -18.06
C GLY A 29 -3.49 -0.94 -16.79
N SER A 30 -3.39 -2.01 -16.00
CA SER A 30 -4.15 -2.15 -14.74
C SER A 30 -3.41 -2.95 -13.67
N ILE A 31 -3.69 -2.65 -12.40
CA ILE A 31 -3.23 -3.41 -11.25
C ILE A 31 -4.46 -3.92 -10.49
N GLY A 32 -4.53 -5.24 -10.28
CA GLY A 32 -5.58 -5.85 -9.49
C GLY A 32 -5.30 -5.71 -8.00
N ARG A 33 -6.34 -5.47 -7.20
CA ARG A 33 -6.28 -5.63 -5.75
C ARG A 33 -7.19 -6.79 -5.34
N SER A 34 -6.64 -7.79 -4.67
CA SER A 34 -7.39 -8.97 -4.23
C SER A 34 -8.42 -8.59 -3.16
N TYR A 35 -9.42 -9.44 -2.93
CA TYR A 35 -10.37 -9.25 -1.82
C TYR A 35 -9.69 -9.33 -0.45
N ARG A 36 -8.49 -9.92 -0.38
CA ARG A 36 -7.64 -9.93 0.83
C ARG A 36 -6.87 -8.62 0.99
N GLY A 37 -6.70 -7.84 -0.09
CA GLY A 37 -6.03 -6.54 -0.05
C GLY A 37 -4.67 -6.51 -0.73
N GLU A 38 -4.20 -7.64 -1.27
CA GLU A 38 -2.92 -7.78 -1.98
C GLU A 38 -2.97 -7.07 -3.34
N PHE A 39 -1.89 -6.38 -3.71
CA PHE A 39 -1.72 -5.85 -5.06
C PHE A 39 -1.06 -6.92 -5.95
N GLN A 40 -1.80 -7.34 -6.98
CA GLN A 40 -1.48 -8.47 -7.85
C GLN A 40 -2.09 -8.27 -9.25
N ARG A 41 -1.91 -9.23 -10.17
CA ARG A 41 -2.45 -9.14 -11.55
C ARG A 41 -2.01 -7.84 -12.23
N TRP A 42 -0.70 -7.67 -12.35
CA TRP A 42 -0.05 -6.53 -12.98
C TRP A 42 -0.17 -6.66 -14.49
N GLN A 43 -0.93 -5.75 -15.10
CA GLN A 43 -1.16 -5.68 -16.55
C GLN A 43 -0.71 -4.30 -17.06
N LEU A 44 0.50 -3.88 -16.69
CA LEU A 44 1.06 -2.58 -17.06
C LEU A 44 1.56 -2.54 -18.50
N PHE A 45 2.01 -3.68 -19.02
CA PHE A 45 2.49 -3.81 -20.40
C PHE A 45 1.51 -4.64 -21.23
N PRO A 46 1.15 -4.20 -22.45
CA PRO A 46 0.25 -4.95 -23.31
C PRO A 46 0.69 -6.41 -23.52
N GLY A 47 -0.23 -7.35 -23.29
CA GLY A 47 0.03 -8.78 -23.46
C GLY A 47 0.75 -9.46 -22.29
N ILE A 48 1.19 -8.72 -21.28
CA ILE A 48 1.81 -9.26 -20.06
C ILE A 48 0.81 -9.18 -18.91
N CYS A 49 0.67 -10.28 -18.17
CA CYS A 49 -0.15 -10.34 -16.96
C CYS A 49 0.62 -11.10 -15.89
N GLU A 50 1.13 -10.41 -14.88
CA GLU A 50 1.85 -11.03 -13.78
C GLU A 50 0.93 -11.17 -12.56
N GLU A 51 0.61 -12.41 -12.22
CA GLU A 51 -0.38 -12.68 -11.17
C GLU A 51 0.19 -12.62 -9.75
N LYS A 52 1.52 -12.66 -9.59
CA LYS A 52 2.15 -12.74 -8.27
C LYS A 52 1.91 -11.44 -7.48
N PRO A 53 1.52 -11.54 -6.19
CA PRO A 53 1.40 -10.37 -5.34
C PRO A 53 2.78 -9.81 -4.98
N VAL A 54 2.86 -8.47 -4.89
CA VAL A 54 4.02 -7.77 -4.34
C VAL A 54 3.75 -7.49 -2.87
N LEU A 55 4.35 -8.27 -1.96
CA LEU A 55 4.04 -8.22 -0.53
C LEU A 55 4.48 -6.92 0.15
N ALA A 56 5.37 -6.15 -0.48
CA ALA A 56 5.73 -4.81 -0.02
C ALA A 56 4.64 -3.76 -0.34
N ASN A 57 3.72 -4.03 -1.26
CA ASN A 57 2.63 -3.12 -1.60
C ASN A 57 1.46 -3.37 -0.67
N GLN A 58 1.30 -2.56 0.37
CA GLN A 58 0.34 -2.83 1.43
C GLN A 58 -0.21 -1.56 2.04
N PHE A 59 -1.43 -1.69 2.57
CA PHE A 59 -1.89 -0.78 3.60
C PHE A 59 -1.73 -1.44 4.96
N SER A 60 -1.25 -0.68 5.95
CA SER A 60 -1.01 -1.16 7.31
C SER A 60 -1.57 -0.17 8.32
N VAL A 61 -1.90 -0.66 9.51
CA VAL A 61 -2.44 0.15 10.59
C VAL A 61 -1.65 -0.07 11.87
N PHE A 62 -1.42 1.01 12.59
CA PHE A 62 -0.84 1.02 13.93
C PHE A 62 -1.79 1.81 14.83
N VAL A 63 -2.10 1.26 16.00
CA VAL A 63 -3.02 1.85 16.96
C VAL A 63 -2.35 1.91 18.32
N SER A 64 -2.33 3.09 18.92
CA SER A 64 -1.90 3.31 20.30
C SER A 64 -3.10 3.81 21.11
N ARG A 65 -3.45 3.12 22.18
CA ARG A 65 -4.54 3.51 23.09
C ARG A 65 -4.00 4.15 24.35
N SER A 66 -4.74 5.10 24.90
CA SER A 66 -4.36 5.81 26.14
C SER A 66 -4.23 4.91 27.38
N ASN A 67 -4.73 3.68 27.31
CA ASN A 67 -4.57 2.65 28.36
C ASN A 67 -3.28 1.82 28.20
N GLY A 68 -2.40 2.18 27.27
CA GLY A 68 -1.13 1.49 27.01
C GLY A 68 -1.21 0.31 26.04
N LYS A 69 -2.41 -0.08 25.58
CA LYS A 69 -2.55 -1.13 24.56
C LYS A 69 -2.10 -0.60 23.20
N ARG A 70 -1.29 -1.40 22.50
CA ARG A 70 -0.85 -1.11 21.13
C ARG A 70 -1.21 -2.27 20.22
N TYR A 71 -1.61 -1.95 19.00
CA TYR A 71 -1.94 -2.90 17.95
C TYR A 71 -1.23 -2.49 16.67
N SER A 72 -0.74 -3.46 15.90
CA SER A 72 -0.15 -3.21 14.59
C SER A 72 -0.45 -4.40 13.68
N SER A 73 -0.80 -4.09 12.43
CA SER A 73 -1.00 -5.12 11.42
C SER A 73 -0.97 -4.55 10.01
N VAL A 74 -0.47 -5.34 9.07
CA VAL A 74 -0.83 -5.23 7.66
C VAL A 74 -2.32 -5.52 7.51
N LEU A 75 -3.03 -4.71 6.72
CA LEU A 75 -4.46 -4.85 6.42
C LEU A 75 -4.70 -5.87 5.29
N CYS A 76 -4.06 -7.03 5.42
CA CYS A 76 -4.16 -8.13 4.50
C CYS A 76 -4.30 -9.42 5.32
N PRO A 77 -5.46 -10.11 5.26
CA PRO A 77 -5.60 -11.44 5.82
C PRO A 77 -4.61 -12.38 5.11
N GLY A 78 -3.51 -12.70 5.79
CA GLY A 78 -2.40 -13.46 5.23
C GLY A 78 -2.61 -14.96 5.38
N ASN A 79 -2.20 -15.72 4.35
CA ASN A 79 -1.86 -17.12 4.52
C ASN A 79 -0.42 -17.15 5.07
N ASN A 80 -0.22 -17.70 6.28
CA ASN A 80 1.10 -17.77 6.93
C ASN A 80 2.18 -18.38 6.01
N GLU A 81 1.80 -19.23 5.07
CA GLU A 81 2.68 -19.82 4.07
C GLU A 81 3.33 -18.78 3.15
N MET A 82 2.61 -17.76 2.67
CA MET A 82 3.18 -16.73 1.79
C MET A 82 4.15 -15.79 2.52
N VAL A 83 3.90 -15.53 3.80
CA VAL A 83 4.81 -14.73 4.64
C VAL A 83 6.06 -15.56 4.98
N ASN A 84 5.89 -16.85 5.28
CA ASN A 84 6.99 -17.77 5.58
C ASN A 84 7.84 -18.13 4.33
N GLU A 85 7.24 -18.19 3.15
CA GLU A 85 7.93 -18.34 1.87
C GLU A 85 8.54 -17.03 1.36
N SER A 86 8.17 -15.88 1.96
CA SER A 86 8.76 -14.61 1.57
C SER A 86 10.25 -14.64 1.86
N THR A 87 11.03 -14.77 0.79
CA THR A 87 12.51 -14.78 0.79
C THR A 87 13.08 -13.39 1.11
N ILE A 88 12.23 -12.48 1.59
CA ILE A 88 12.44 -11.07 1.80
C ILE A 88 12.53 -10.86 3.33
N PRO A 89 13.72 -11.01 3.94
CA PRO A 89 13.91 -11.01 5.38
C PRO A 89 13.41 -9.72 6.09
N GLY A 90 13.16 -8.64 5.34
CA GLY A 90 12.53 -7.42 5.85
C GLY A 90 11.01 -7.50 5.98
N ILE A 91 10.29 -7.92 4.94
CA ILE A 91 8.80 -7.89 4.91
C ILE A 91 8.19 -8.94 5.85
N GLY A 92 8.85 -10.08 6.02
CA GLY A 92 8.44 -11.11 6.98
C GLY A 92 8.47 -10.65 8.45
N SER A 93 9.12 -9.53 8.75
CA SER A 93 9.14 -8.95 10.11
C SER A 93 7.93 -8.06 10.45
N TRP A 94 7.09 -7.75 9.46
CA TRP A 94 5.87 -6.98 9.68
C TRP A 94 4.84 -7.82 10.45
N ASP A 95 3.94 -7.15 11.16
CA ASP A 95 2.87 -7.84 11.84
C ASP A 95 1.74 -8.16 10.85
N TRP A 96 1.42 -9.44 10.64
CA TRP A 96 0.33 -9.90 9.76
C TRP A 96 -0.81 -10.48 10.60
N ASN A 97 -1.37 -9.65 11.47
CA ASN A 97 -2.28 -10.06 12.55
C ASN A 97 -3.77 -10.05 12.18
N VAL A 98 -4.15 -9.56 11.00
CA VAL A 98 -5.53 -9.65 10.51
C VAL A 98 -5.79 -11.09 10.07
N THR A 99 -6.78 -11.75 10.66
CA THR A 99 -7.15 -13.13 10.31
C THR A 99 -8.20 -13.15 9.19
N GLY A 100 -9.00 -12.09 9.12
CA GLY A 100 -10.08 -11.94 8.15
C GLY A 100 -11.43 -12.48 8.63
N GLU A 101 -11.51 -13.07 9.84
CA GLU A 101 -12.75 -13.58 10.42
C GLU A 101 -13.79 -12.48 10.65
N ARG A 102 -13.34 -11.24 10.86
CA ARG A 102 -14.19 -10.06 11.03
C ARG A 102 -13.93 -9.01 9.95
N SER A 103 -13.51 -9.48 8.78
CA SER A 103 -13.27 -8.66 7.62
C SER A 103 -14.26 -9.00 6.50
N THR A 104 -14.68 -7.99 5.74
CA THR A 104 -15.60 -8.20 4.60
C THR A 104 -15.17 -7.35 3.43
N TYR A 105 -15.19 -7.95 2.24
CA TYR A 105 -14.90 -7.28 0.99
C TYR A 105 -16.16 -7.19 0.13
N HIS A 106 -16.36 -6.05 -0.50
CA HIS A 106 -17.45 -5.81 -1.43
C HIS A 106 -16.90 -5.16 -2.70
N ALA A 107 -17.46 -5.54 -3.85
CA ALA A 107 -17.09 -4.94 -5.13
C ALA A 107 -18.34 -4.66 -5.97
N LEU A 108 -18.37 -3.47 -6.54
CA LEU A 108 -19.30 -3.05 -7.57
C LEU A 108 -18.56 -2.06 -8.48
N PHE A 109 -17.89 -2.60 -9.50
CA PHE A 109 -17.02 -1.83 -10.39
C PHE A 109 -17.67 -0.50 -10.84
N PRO A 110 -16.96 0.63 -10.79
CA PRO A 110 -15.52 0.82 -10.49
C PRO A 110 -15.17 0.93 -8.99
N LYS A 111 -16.13 0.64 -8.10
CA LYS A 111 -15.96 0.80 -6.66
C LYS A 111 -15.70 -0.55 -6.00
N ALA A 112 -14.86 -0.54 -4.99
CA ALA A 112 -14.70 -1.64 -4.05
C ALA A 112 -14.54 -1.09 -2.64
N TRP A 113 -14.85 -1.89 -1.62
CA TRP A 113 -14.55 -1.51 -0.25
C TRP A 113 -14.27 -2.73 0.63
N SER A 114 -13.32 -2.55 1.54
CA SER A 114 -12.98 -3.51 2.59
C SER A 114 -13.38 -2.94 3.94
N VAL A 115 -13.98 -3.78 4.78
CA VAL A 115 -14.35 -3.45 6.15
C VAL A 115 -13.57 -4.39 7.06
N TYR A 116 -12.84 -3.85 8.03
CA TYR A 116 -12.19 -4.59 9.11
C TYR A 116 -12.87 -4.16 10.42
N ASP A 117 -13.64 -5.05 11.04
CA ASP A 117 -14.49 -4.72 12.19
C ASP A 117 -13.95 -5.38 13.46
N GLY A 118 -13.13 -4.65 14.21
CA GLY A 118 -12.47 -5.18 15.40
C GLY A 118 -11.14 -5.91 15.12
N GLU A 119 -10.48 -5.60 14.00
CA GLU A 119 -9.16 -6.13 13.63
C GLU A 119 -8.25 -4.98 13.13
N PRO A 120 -6.97 -4.91 13.56
CA PRO A 120 -6.34 -5.71 14.63
C PRO A 120 -6.76 -5.27 16.04
N ASP A 121 -7.43 -4.12 16.18
CA ASP A 121 -7.92 -3.59 17.44
C ASP A 121 -9.43 -3.87 17.62
N PRO A 122 -9.85 -4.63 18.65
CA PRO A 122 -11.25 -5.02 18.86
C PRO A 122 -12.26 -3.87 19.00
N GLU A 123 -11.81 -2.66 19.38
CA GLU A 123 -12.69 -1.50 19.55
C GLU A 123 -12.52 -0.46 18.43
N LEU A 124 -11.91 -0.85 17.30
CA LEU A 124 -11.72 0.00 16.13
C LEU A 124 -12.33 -0.66 14.88
N LYS A 125 -13.08 0.12 14.11
CA LYS A 125 -13.57 -0.27 12.79
C LYS A 125 -12.89 0.55 11.70
N ILE A 126 -12.36 -0.13 10.70
CA ILE A 126 -11.64 0.45 9.57
C ILE A 126 -12.41 0.14 8.29
N VAL A 127 -12.74 1.16 7.52
CA VAL A 127 -13.38 1.01 6.20
C VAL A 127 -12.50 1.64 5.15
N CYS A 128 -11.98 0.82 4.23
CA CYS A 128 -11.25 1.26 3.05
C CYS A 128 -12.22 1.28 1.86
N ARG A 129 -12.44 2.43 1.23
CA ARG A 129 -13.18 2.55 -0.03
C ARG A 129 -12.19 2.83 -1.15
N GLN A 130 -12.20 2.00 -2.17
CA GLN A 130 -11.40 2.14 -3.39
C GLN A 130 -12.30 2.56 -4.54
N ILE A 131 -11.86 3.54 -5.30
CA ILE A 131 -12.46 3.93 -6.58
C ILE A 131 -11.34 4.00 -7.61
N SER A 132 -11.50 3.28 -8.71
CA SER A 132 -10.70 3.47 -9.92
C SER A 132 -11.59 4.12 -10.98
N PRO A 133 -11.65 5.47 -11.06
CA PRO A 133 -12.30 6.09 -12.21
C PRO A 133 -11.66 5.57 -13.51
N PHE A 134 -12.32 5.73 -14.66
CA PHE A 134 -11.82 5.26 -15.97
C PHE A 134 -10.50 5.93 -16.45
N ILE A 135 -9.79 6.62 -15.56
CA ILE A 135 -8.50 7.29 -15.72
C ILE A 135 -7.51 6.47 -14.87
N PRO A 136 -6.22 6.33 -15.24
CA PRO A 136 -5.29 5.47 -14.51
C PRO A 136 -4.90 6.11 -13.17
N VAL A 137 -5.83 6.13 -12.23
CA VAL A 137 -5.69 6.66 -10.88
C VAL A 137 -6.55 5.77 -10.00
N SER A 138 -6.00 5.37 -8.85
CA SER A 138 -6.79 4.74 -7.79
C SER A 138 -6.85 5.67 -6.60
N VAL A 139 -8.05 5.83 -6.04
CA VAL A 139 -8.26 6.61 -4.81
C VAL A 139 -8.75 5.67 -3.71
N PHE A 140 -8.05 5.69 -2.59
CA PHE A 140 -8.34 4.94 -1.38
C PHE A 140 -8.75 5.90 -0.27
N THR A 141 -10.02 5.83 0.16
CA THR A 141 -10.54 6.61 1.28
C THR A 141 -10.72 5.69 2.49
N TYR A 142 -9.99 5.97 3.55
CA TYR A 142 -10.09 5.30 4.84
C TYR A 142 -11.01 6.05 5.76
N THR A 143 -11.96 5.34 6.39
CA THR A 143 -12.78 5.85 7.48
C THR A 143 -12.52 5.01 8.72
N LEU A 144 -12.11 5.66 9.80
CA LEU A 144 -11.80 5.04 11.10
C LEU A 144 -12.90 5.41 12.10
N THR A 145 -13.46 4.41 12.76
CA THR A 145 -14.49 4.58 13.79
C THR A 145 -14.04 3.92 15.08
N ASN A 146 -13.73 4.72 16.11
CA ASN A 146 -13.43 4.21 17.45
C ASN A 146 -14.74 4.04 18.23
N SER A 147 -15.07 2.80 18.57
CA SER A 147 -16.22 2.42 19.42
C SER A 147 -15.83 2.17 20.88
N GLY A 148 -14.53 2.16 21.17
CA GLY A 148 -14.00 1.98 22.52
C GLY A 148 -14.17 3.20 23.41
N LYS A 149 -13.99 2.99 24.71
CA LYS A 149 -14.10 4.05 25.73
C LYS A 149 -12.86 4.93 25.84
N THR A 150 -11.74 4.49 25.28
CA THR A 150 -10.45 5.17 25.37
C THR A 150 -10.11 5.86 24.05
N SER A 151 -9.31 6.93 24.14
CA SER A 151 -8.79 7.56 22.93
C SER A 151 -7.86 6.58 22.22
N ALA A 152 -7.97 6.55 20.89
CA ALA A 152 -7.16 5.73 20.02
C ALA A 152 -6.47 6.64 19.02
N GLU A 153 -5.17 6.49 18.97
CA GLU A 153 -4.27 7.18 18.07
C GLU A 153 -3.91 6.21 16.95
N VAL A 154 -4.13 6.60 15.71
CA VAL A 154 -4.07 5.66 14.58
C VAL A 154 -3.16 6.21 13.48
N THR A 155 -2.20 5.39 13.07
CA THR A 155 -1.35 5.61 11.91
C THR A 155 -1.75 4.66 10.80
N LEU A 156 -2.05 5.20 9.62
CA LEU A 156 -2.25 4.44 8.39
C LEU A 156 -1.01 4.57 7.52
N LEU A 157 -0.42 3.44 7.16
CA LEU A 157 0.78 3.36 6.34
C LEU A 157 0.40 2.80 4.97
N PHE A 158 0.83 3.45 3.90
CA PHE A 158 0.78 2.91 2.53
C PHE A 158 2.20 2.72 2.01
N THR A 159 2.57 1.48 1.74
CA THR A 159 3.86 1.12 1.14
C THR A 159 3.68 0.67 -0.30
N TRP A 160 4.63 1.05 -1.15
CA TRP A 160 4.64 0.70 -2.57
C TRP A 160 6.05 0.38 -3.03
N ALA A 161 6.31 -0.77 -3.61
CA ALA A 161 7.61 -1.11 -4.18
C ALA A 161 7.85 -0.34 -5.47
N ASN A 162 9.07 0.16 -5.66
CA ASN A 162 9.54 0.64 -6.95
C ASN A 162 9.82 -0.58 -7.85
N SER A 163 8.75 -1.13 -8.38
CA SER A 163 8.71 -2.31 -9.25
C SER A 163 7.42 -2.28 -10.06
N VAL A 164 7.48 -2.86 -11.26
CA VAL A 164 6.31 -3.06 -12.14
C VAL A 164 5.71 -4.46 -12.01
N GLY A 165 6.09 -5.22 -10.96
CA GLY A 165 5.73 -6.61 -10.75
C GLY A 165 6.83 -7.61 -11.18
N GLY A 166 6.59 -8.89 -10.91
CA GLY A 166 7.35 -9.98 -11.52
C GLY A 166 8.80 -10.03 -11.07
N SER A 167 9.73 -10.09 -12.04
CA SER A 167 11.18 -10.05 -11.75
C SER A 167 11.77 -8.64 -11.80
N SER A 168 10.98 -7.60 -12.06
CA SER A 168 11.47 -6.22 -12.14
C SER A 168 11.99 -5.70 -10.79
N GLU A 169 11.52 -6.28 -9.69
CA GLU A 169 12.11 -6.08 -8.36
C GLU A 169 13.62 -6.37 -8.36
N PHE A 170 14.08 -7.26 -9.25
CA PHE A 170 15.48 -7.65 -9.35
C PHE A 170 16.29 -6.88 -10.40
N SER A 171 15.65 -5.98 -11.16
CA SER A 171 16.35 -5.11 -12.10
C SER A 171 16.86 -3.88 -11.35
N GLY A 172 18.16 -3.58 -11.41
CA GLY A 172 18.71 -2.34 -10.82
C GLY A 172 18.24 -1.07 -11.55
N GLY A 173 18.55 0.11 -10.99
CA GLY A 173 18.26 1.41 -11.62
C GLY A 173 17.02 2.14 -11.10
N HIS A 174 16.37 1.62 -10.07
CA HIS A 174 15.21 2.25 -9.42
C HIS A 174 15.61 3.49 -8.61
N SER A 175 14.85 4.58 -8.76
CA SER A 175 15.05 5.82 -8.00
C SER A 175 13.72 6.32 -7.43
N ASN A 176 13.77 6.83 -6.20
CA ASN A 176 12.63 7.42 -5.52
C ASN A 176 12.94 8.90 -5.29
N SER A 177 12.03 9.78 -5.67
CA SER A 177 12.13 11.21 -5.41
C SER A 177 10.78 11.77 -4.98
N LYS A 178 10.80 12.88 -4.23
CA LYS A 178 9.59 13.65 -3.99
C LYS A 178 9.23 14.36 -5.29
N MET A 179 8.09 14.03 -5.87
CA MET A 179 7.68 14.59 -7.16
C MET A 179 7.31 16.07 -7.01
N THR A 180 8.17 16.97 -7.53
CA THR A 180 7.87 18.40 -7.71
C THR A 180 7.55 18.76 -9.17
N SER A 181 7.93 17.89 -10.12
CA SER A 181 7.65 17.99 -11.55
C SER A 181 7.82 16.62 -12.22
N PRO A 182 7.13 16.34 -13.34
CA PRO A 182 7.35 15.12 -14.11
C PRO A 182 8.71 15.15 -14.84
N ASP A 183 9.61 14.25 -14.44
CA ASP A 183 10.86 14.00 -15.15
C ASP A 183 10.61 12.90 -16.19
N GLY A 184 10.49 13.29 -17.47
CA GLY A 184 10.06 12.42 -18.58
C GLY A 184 11.08 11.37 -19.04
N GLN A 185 11.87 10.79 -18.14
CA GLN A 185 13.02 9.93 -18.48
C GLN A 185 12.85 8.46 -18.09
N SER A 186 11.85 8.11 -17.27
CA SER A 186 11.60 6.74 -16.83
C SER A 186 10.49 6.06 -17.64
N PRO A 187 10.62 4.77 -17.98
CA PRO A 187 9.62 4.06 -18.78
C PRO A 187 8.30 3.82 -18.03
N VAL A 188 8.30 3.82 -16.69
CA VAL A 188 7.10 3.80 -15.85
C VAL A 188 7.39 4.65 -14.61
N THR A 189 6.41 5.41 -14.12
CA THR A 189 6.51 6.15 -12.86
C THR A 189 5.24 5.92 -12.04
N PHE A 190 5.43 5.41 -10.81
CA PHE A 190 4.37 5.38 -9.82
C PHE A 190 4.45 6.64 -8.97
N ALA A 191 3.30 7.24 -8.70
CA ALA A 191 3.19 8.29 -7.72
C ALA A 191 2.12 7.90 -6.71
N ILE A 192 2.41 8.18 -5.45
CA ILE A 192 1.52 7.96 -4.32
C ILE A 192 1.44 9.28 -3.56
N ALA A 193 0.25 9.64 -3.12
CA ALA A 193 -0.01 10.89 -2.44
C ALA A 193 -1.08 10.70 -1.36
N ALA A 194 -1.01 11.50 -0.30
CA ALA A 194 -2.03 11.57 0.73
C ALA A 194 -2.43 13.02 0.98
N GLN A 195 -3.69 13.23 1.33
CA GLN A 195 -4.22 14.55 1.64
C GLN A 195 -4.16 14.83 3.14
N GLU A 196 -3.44 15.89 3.51
CA GLU A 196 -3.42 16.40 4.88
C GLU A 196 -4.72 17.17 5.19
N THR A 197 -5.22 17.03 6.42
CA THR A 197 -6.41 17.75 6.91
C THR A 197 -6.14 18.29 8.31
N SER A 198 -7.06 19.07 8.89
CA SER A 198 -6.90 19.59 10.26
C SER A 198 -6.68 18.52 11.33
N ASP A 199 -7.13 17.29 11.07
CA ASP A 199 -7.10 16.18 12.01
C ASP A 199 -6.19 15.02 11.56
N VAL A 200 -5.52 15.15 10.41
CA VAL A 200 -4.69 14.11 9.81
C VAL A 200 -3.40 14.75 9.32
N HIS A 201 -2.28 14.34 9.90
CA HIS A 201 -0.94 14.74 9.47
C HIS A 201 -0.34 13.75 8.48
N VAL A 202 0.39 14.24 7.49
CA VAL A 202 1.04 13.43 6.44
C VAL A 202 2.55 13.59 6.53
N SER A 203 3.29 12.50 6.35
CA SER A 203 4.71 12.56 6.01
C SER A 203 5.14 11.34 5.21
N VAL A 204 6.44 11.23 4.96
CA VAL A 204 6.97 10.39 3.89
C VAL A 204 8.28 9.78 4.36
N CYS A 205 8.40 8.46 4.25
CA CYS A 205 9.69 7.78 4.19
C CYS A 205 10.03 7.54 2.71
N PRO A 206 11.05 8.24 2.15
CA PRO A 206 11.30 8.24 0.71
C PRO A 206 11.76 6.88 0.19
N SER A 207 12.42 6.08 1.02
CA SER A 207 12.92 4.76 0.65
C SER A 207 13.24 3.90 1.87
N PHE A 208 12.93 2.62 1.76
CA PHE A 208 13.48 1.56 2.60
C PHE A 208 13.82 0.36 1.72
N LEU A 209 14.74 -0.48 2.20
CA LEU A 209 15.19 -1.68 1.51
C LEU A 209 14.23 -2.84 1.78
N ILE A 210 13.65 -3.41 0.72
CA ILE A 210 12.85 -4.64 0.84
C ILE A 210 13.73 -5.88 0.73
N SER A 211 14.70 -5.89 -0.19
CA SER A 211 15.61 -7.03 -0.42
C SER A 211 17.05 -6.56 -0.68
N GLY A 212 18.01 -7.50 -0.61
CA GLY A 212 19.43 -7.24 -0.86
C GLY A 212 20.30 -7.19 0.40
N ASN A 213 21.62 -7.26 0.21
CA ASN A 213 22.64 -7.29 1.28
C ASN A 213 23.28 -5.92 1.56
N SER A 214 22.71 -4.84 1.03
CA SER A 214 23.22 -3.49 1.27
C SER A 214 22.93 -3.03 2.70
N GLU A 215 23.89 -2.37 3.33
CA GLU A 215 23.66 -1.66 4.59
C GLU A 215 22.73 -0.45 4.35
N GLY A 216 21.68 -0.31 5.16
CA GLY A 216 20.73 0.79 5.05
C GLY A 216 19.46 0.58 5.87
N PHE A 217 18.53 1.54 5.76
CA PHE A 217 17.23 1.50 6.41
C PHE A 217 16.33 0.43 5.78
N THR A 218 16.05 -0.64 6.51
CA THR A 218 15.33 -1.81 5.98
C THR A 218 13.82 -1.73 6.21
N ALA A 219 13.07 -2.61 5.55
CA ALA A 219 11.63 -2.77 5.81
C ALA A 219 11.34 -3.15 7.27
N ARG A 220 12.25 -3.84 7.94
CA ARG A 220 12.17 -4.15 9.37
C ARG A 220 12.34 -2.89 10.21
N ASP A 221 13.36 -2.09 9.90
CA ASP A 221 13.65 -0.87 10.66
C ASP A 221 12.50 0.14 10.52
N MET A 222 11.96 0.29 9.31
CA MET A 222 10.75 1.09 9.03
C MET A 222 9.57 0.65 9.88
N TRP A 223 9.30 -0.66 9.95
CA TRP A 223 8.20 -1.19 10.75
C TRP A 223 8.39 -0.92 12.25
N HIS A 224 9.62 -1.14 12.76
CA HIS A 224 9.95 -0.88 14.16
C HIS A 224 9.85 0.61 14.53
N GLU A 225 10.36 1.50 13.67
CA GLU A 225 10.31 2.94 13.91
C GLU A 225 8.86 3.42 14.06
N ILE A 226 7.95 2.96 13.19
CA ILE A 226 6.54 3.34 13.26
C ILE A 226 5.88 2.78 14.54
N LYS A 227 6.22 1.55 14.96
CA LYS A 227 5.68 0.97 16.20
C LYS A 227 6.10 1.70 17.47
N GLU A 228 7.32 2.23 17.48
CA GLU A 228 7.87 2.95 18.64
C GLU A 228 7.50 4.44 18.65
N SER A 229 7.27 5.04 17.48
CA SER A 229 6.79 6.41 17.37
C SER A 229 5.33 6.55 17.86
N THR A 230 5.05 7.61 18.62
CA THR A 230 3.70 8.07 19.00
C THR A 230 3.41 9.34 18.21
N PRO A 231 2.20 9.53 17.68
CA PRO A 231 1.96 9.53 16.24
C PRO A 231 2.55 10.75 15.55
N MET A 232 2.73 10.67 14.25
CA MET A 232 1.86 11.34 13.29
C MET A 232 1.99 10.52 12.00
N ILE A 233 1.45 10.97 10.87
CA ILE A 233 1.93 10.62 9.53
C ILE A 233 1.19 9.46 8.84
N VAL A 234 0.35 9.82 7.88
CA VAL A 234 0.09 8.96 6.71
C VAL A 234 1.40 8.82 5.95
N ASN A 235 2.10 7.70 6.13
CA ASN A 235 3.35 7.42 5.43
C ASN A 235 3.02 6.93 4.02
N VAL A 236 3.41 7.72 3.04
CA VAL A 236 3.28 7.42 1.62
C VAL A 236 4.67 7.01 1.15
N ASN A 237 4.97 5.70 1.16
CA ASN A 237 6.34 5.21 0.99
C ASN A 237 6.54 4.52 -0.35
N SER A 238 7.63 4.86 -1.04
CA SER A 238 8.15 4.08 -2.16
C SER A 238 9.32 3.20 -1.69
N CYS A 239 9.39 1.93 -2.06
CA CYS A 239 10.45 0.99 -1.64
C CYS A 239 11.52 0.90 -2.72
N GLN A 240 12.80 0.72 -2.36
CA GLN A 240 13.86 0.53 -3.36
C GLN A 240 14.36 -0.90 -3.38
N ASN A 241 14.71 -1.37 -4.58
CA ASN A 241 15.55 -2.53 -4.80
C ASN A 241 16.92 -2.08 -5.27
N LYS A 242 17.97 -2.50 -4.54
CA LYS A 242 19.36 -2.30 -4.94
C LYS A 242 20.03 -3.66 -5.05
N LEU A 243 20.24 -4.11 -6.28
CA LEU A 243 21.11 -5.23 -6.60
C LEU A 243 22.38 -4.68 -7.24
N HIS A 244 23.52 -5.06 -6.67
CA HIS A 244 24.83 -4.91 -7.27
C HIS A 244 25.16 -6.16 -8.08
#